data_AF-A0AAE7E563-F1
#
_entry.id   AF-A0AAE7E563-F1
#
_cell.length_a   1.000
_cell.length_b   1.000
_cell.length_c   1.000
_cell.angle_alpha   90.00
_cell.angle_beta   90.00
_cell.angle_gamma   90.00
#
_symmetry.space_group_name_H-M   'P 1'
#
loop_
_entity.id
_entity.type
_entity.pdbx_description
1 polymer ?
#
loop_
_entity_poly.entity_id
_entity_poly.type
_entity_poly.pdbx_seq_one_letter_code
_entity_poly.pdbx_strand_id
1 'polypeptide(L)' 'MVKIEFLGPINKDDMDLDIDNLSQLSEILKNDKEVSTWLETCAVAINDTLICSKDIKLSDGDKISLLPPVCGG' A
#
# COMPACT_ATOMS: atom_id res chain seq x y z
N MET A 1 -2.04 -7.68 12.48
CA MET A 1 -2.17 -6.24 12.18
C MET A 1 -0.95 -5.77 11.40
N VAL A 2 -1.19 -5.07 10.29
CA VAL A 2 -0.16 -4.49 9.42
C VAL A 2 -0.32 -2.99 9.35
N LYS A 3 0.79 -2.27 9.14
CA LYS A 3 0.79 -0.82 8.96
C LYS A 3 0.81 -0.47 7.47
N ILE A 4 -0.11 0.37 7.02
CA ILE A 4 -0.13 0.94 5.67
C ILE A 4 0.42 2.36 5.73
N GLU A 5 1.46 2.61 4.94
CA GLU A 5 2.14 3.90 4.82
C GLU A 5 1.93 4.48 3.43
N PHE A 6 1.52 5.75 3.36
CA PHE A 6 1.29 6.45 2.10
C PHE A 6 2.41 7.46 1.86
N LEU A 7 3.18 7.25 0.79
CA LEU A 7 4.37 8.08 0.54
C LEU A 7 4.11 9.18 -0.49
N GLY A 8 4.93 10.23 -0.40
CA GLY A 8 5.01 11.29 -1.41
C GLY A 8 3.70 12.09 -1.55
N PRO A 9 3.18 12.29 -2.77
CA PRO A 9 1.96 13.08 -3.01
C PRO A 9 0.66 12.43 -2.52
N ILE A 10 0.69 11.19 -2.00
CA ILE A 10 -0.50 10.58 -1.39
C ILE A 10 -0.67 11.22 -0.01
N ASN A 11 -1.41 12.33 0.03
CA ASN A 11 -1.65 13.14 1.24
C ASN A 11 -2.66 12.47 2.17
N LYS A 12 -2.28 11.33 2.75
CA LYS A 12 -3.13 10.52 3.63
C LYS A 12 -2.32 10.03 4.83
N ASP A 13 -2.96 10.04 6.01
CA ASP A 13 -2.37 9.47 7.21
C ASP A 13 -2.25 7.94 7.11
N ASP A 14 -1.18 7.41 7.73
CA ASP A 14 -0.98 5.97 7.88
C ASP A 14 -2.17 5.31 8.60
N MET A 15 -2.40 4.03 8.31
CA MET A 15 -3.47 3.26 8.96
C MET A 15 -3.01 1.84 9.30
N ASP A 16 -3.54 1.32 10.40
CA ASP A 16 -3.35 -0.07 10.80
C ASP A 16 -4.55 -0.91 10.42
N LEU A 17 -4.31 -2.05 9.75
CA LEU A 17 -5.35 -2.94 9.26
C LEU A 17 -5.11 -4.38 9.70
N ASP A 18 -6.19 -5.14 9.88
CA ASP A 18 -6.14 -6.58 10.07
C ASP A 18 -6.53 -7.28 8.75
N ILE A 19 -5.51 -7.63 7.97
CA ILE A 19 -5.63 -8.24 6.64
C ILE A 19 -4.55 -9.32 6.46
N ASP A 20 -4.87 -10.36 5.69
CA ASP A 20 -4.01 -11.51 5.44
C ASP A 20 -3.20 -11.38 4.14
N ASN A 21 -3.64 -10.55 3.20
CA ASN A 21 -3.02 -10.38 1.89
C ASN A 21 -3.33 -9.03 1.23
N LEU A 22 -2.63 -8.74 0.13
CA LEU A 22 -2.76 -7.48 -0.61
C LEU A 22 -4.06 -7.36 -1.42
N SER A 23 -4.79 -8.46 -1.66
CA SER A 23 -6.09 -8.40 -2.33
C SER A 23 -7.13 -7.73 -1.42
N GLN A 24 -7.14 -8.05 -0.12
CA GLN A 24 -7.99 -7.37 0.86
C GLN A 24 -7.64 -5.88 0.98
N LEU A 25 -6.34 -5.54 1.01
CA LEU A 25 -5.91 -4.14 0.97
C LEU A 25 -6.45 -3.42 -0.28
N SER A 26 -6.35 -4.07 -1.45
CA SER A 26 -6.83 -3.50 -2.70
C SER A 26 -8.34 -3.21 -2.68
N GLU A 27 -9.16 -4.05 -2.04
CA GLU A 27 -10.60 -3.83 -1.91
C GLU A 27 -10.93 -2.64 -1.01
N ILE A 28 -10.20 -2.51 0.10
CA ILE A 28 -10.34 -1.37 1.03
C ILE A 28 -9.97 -0.06 0.31
N LEU A 29 -8.78 -0.01 -0.31
CA LEU A 29 -8.26 1.22 -0.91
C LEU A 29 -8.99 1.64 -2.20
N LYS A 30 -9.63 0.72 -2.92
CA LYS A 30 -10.44 1.06 -4.11
C LYS A 30 -11.64 1.97 -3.77
N ASN A 31 -12.14 1.88 -2.54
CA ASN A 31 -13.26 2.71 -2.07
C ASN A 31 -12.78 4.02 -1.44
N ASP A 32 -11.47 4.20 -1.28
CA ASP A 32 -10.87 5.42 -0.75
C ASP A 32 -10.62 6.43 -1.87
N LYS A 33 -11.30 7.58 -1.82
CA LYS A 33 -11.23 8.60 -2.88
C LYS A 33 -9.85 9.27 -2.98
N GLU A 34 -9.08 9.29 -1.89
CA GLU A 34 -7.74 9.90 -1.87
C GLU A 34 -6.69 8.96 -2.46
N VAL A 35 -6.89 7.65 -2.33
CA VAL A 35 -5.91 6.62 -2.72
C VAL A 35 -6.24 5.94 -4.03
N SER A 36 -7.53 5.75 -4.35
CA SER A 36 -7.99 4.97 -5.51
C SER A 36 -7.40 5.46 -6.84
N THR A 37 -7.19 6.76 -6.99
CA THR A 37 -6.57 7.38 -8.18
C THR A 37 -5.10 7.02 -8.35
N TRP A 38 -4.42 6.62 -7.27
CA TRP A 38 -3.01 6.24 -7.26
C TRP A 38 -2.79 4.74 -7.48
N LEU A 39 -3.78 3.89 -7.21
CA LEU A 39 -3.63 2.42 -7.20
C LEU A 39 -3.12 1.84 -8.53
N GLU A 40 -3.45 2.48 -9.66
CA GLU A 40 -3.01 2.03 -10.98
C GLU A 40 -1.52 2.33 -11.26
N THR A 41 -0.96 3.31 -10.55
CA THR A 41 0.40 3.81 -10.82
C THR A 41 1.35 3.63 -9.65
N CYS A 42 0.85 3.25 -8.47
CA CYS A 42 1.67 2.98 -7.31
C CYS A 42 2.43 1.67 -7.43
N ALA A 43 3.72 1.72 -7.10
CA ALA A 43 4.42 0.54 -6.63
C ALA A 43 4.01 0.24 -5.18
N VAL A 44 4.16 -1.01 -4.77
CA VAL A 44 3.91 -1.48 -3.41
C VAL A 44 5.18 -2.11 -2.89
N ALA A 45 5.54 -1.80 -1.65
CA ALA A 45 6.62 -2.47 -0.92
C ALA A 45 6.08 -3.11 0.36
N ILE A 46 6.60 -4.28 0.71
CA ILE A 46 6.43 -4.90 2.03
C ILE A 46 7.79 -4.91 2.70
N ASN A 47 7.90 -4.30 3.89
CA ASN A 47 9.15 -4.20 4.65
C ASN A 47 10.31 -3.70 3.78
N ASP A 48 10.08 -2.57 3.09
CA ASP A 48 11.04 -1.90 2.20
C ASP A 48 11.47 -2.71 0.96
N THR A 49 10.80 -3.84 0.68
CA THR A 49 11.04 -4.67 -0.51
C THR A 49 9.89 -4.52 -1.50
N LEU A 50 10.19 -4.09 -2.73
CA LEU A 50 9.20 -4.00 -3.80
C LEU A 50 8.62 -5.38 -4.15
N ILE A 51 7.31 -5.43 -4.30
CA ILE A 51 6.59 -6.65 -4.67
C ILE A 51 5.84 -6.46 -5.98
N CYS A 52 5.69 -7.55 -6.73
CA CYS A 52 4.97 -7.58 -8.00
C CYS A 52 3.79 -8.56 -7.99
N SER A 53 3.52 -9.21 -6.86
CA SER A 53 2.43 -10.18 -6.68
C SER A 53 1.55 -9.78 -5.50
N LYS A 54 0.24 -9.95 -5.65
CA LYS A 54 -0.73 -9.78 -4.55
C LYS A 54 -0.87 -11.03 -3.67
N ASP A 55 -0.38 -12.17 -4.16
CA ASP A 55 -0.43 -13.46 -3.48
C ASP A 55 0.75 -13.60 -2.52
N ILE A 56 0.78 -12.71 -1.52
CA ILE A 56 1.76 -12.69 -0.45
C ILE A 56 0.99 -12.72 0.86
N LYS A 57 1.33 -13.68 1.71
CA LYS A 57 0.79 -13.76 3.06
C LYS A 57 1.44 -12.66 3.92
N LEU A 58 0.60 -11.85 4.54
CA LEU A 58 1.02 -10.81 5.48
C LEU A 58 1.15 -11.38 6.89
N SER A 59 2.07 -10.81 7.66
CA SER A 59 2.33 -11.14 9.05
C SER A 59 2.10 -9.92 9.94
N ASP A 60 1.81 -10.18 11.22
CA ASP A 60 1.72 -9.10 12.21
C ASP A 60 3.02 -8.28 12.26
N GLY A 61 2.87 -6.96 12.22
CA GLY A 61 3.98 -6.02 12.19
C GLY A 61 4.54 -5.70 10.79
N ASP A 62 4.04 -6.33 9.71
CA ASP A 62 4.45 -5.95 8.36
C ASP A 62 4.09 -4.49 8.06
N LYS A 63 5.04 -3.79 7.42
CA LYS A 63 4.86 -2.44 6.90
C LYS A 63 4.64 -2.50 5.38
N ILE A 64 3.53 -1.95 4.93
CA ILE A 64 3.17 -1.88 3.51
C ILE A 64 3.22 -0.42 3.08
N SER A 65 4.14 -0.06 2.19
CA SER A 65 4.25 1.31 1.68
C SER A 65 3.66 1.40 0.27
N LEU A 66 2.77 2.37 0.05
CA LEU A 66 2.30 2.75 -1.29
C LEU A 66 3.20 3.86 -1.83
N LEU A 67 3.85 3.59 -2.96
CA LEU A 67 4.84 4.47 -3.57
C LEU A 67 4.29 5.00 -4.91
N PRO A 68 3.77 6.24 -4.97
CA PRO A 68 3.38 6.84 -6.23
C PRO A 68 4.61 7.05 -7.13
N PRO A 69 4.43 7.20 -8.45
CA PRO A 69 5.54 7.48 -9.36
C PRO A 69 6.30 8.72 -8.92
N VAL A 70 7.62 8.60 -8.84
CA VAL A 70 8.52 9.73 -8.58
C VAL A 70 9.14 10.18 -9.89
N CYS A 71 9.14 11.48 -10.17
CA CYS A 71 10.04 12.04 -11.17
C CYS A 71 11.44 12.07 -10.53
N GLY A 72 12.21 11.01 -10.73
CA GLY A 72 13.64 11.02 -10.42
C GLY A 72 14.30 12.11 -11.26
N GLY A 73 14.89 13.10 -10.58
CA GLY A 73 15.62 14.19 -11.22
C GLY A 73 16.89 13.73 -11.92
#